data_AF-A0A972HG00-F1
#
_entry.id   AF-A0A972HG00-F1
#
_cell.length_a   1.000
_cell.length_b   1.000
_cell.length_c   1.000
_cell.angle_alpha   90.00
_cell.angle_beta   90.00
_cell.angle_gamma   90.00
#
_symmetry.space_group_name_H-M   'P 1'
#
loop_
_entity.id
_entity.type
_entity.pdbx_description
1 polymer ?
#
loop_
_entity_poly.entity_id
_entity_poly.type
_entity_poly.pdbx_seq_one_letter_code
_entity_poly.pdbx_strand_id
1 'polypeptide(L)'
;MSYISALAMLFRLLLALCFLAVQPGITKAKIVDRVVAYVGYDAITYVDLTEFIEKMHKKGIDIKPREAVKTLVNRLIFIKEARRLRLQASNNDALIQKYIDIKIKPFVFIKDEEVLAYYKEHIDVFKDRPFEQLREEITRVLFEKKLNRAIKEHLKKLKRSYDVVIIKDALN
;
A
#
# COMPACT_ATOMS: atom_id res chain seq x y z
N MET A 1 -57.97 21.02 49.45
CA MET A 1 -57.54 20.40 48.17
C MET A 1 -56.38 21.13 47.46
N SER A 2 -55.94 22.33 47.87
CA SER A 2 -54.91 23.11 47.16
C SER A 2 -53.45 22.65 47.42
N TYR A 3 -53.18 22.01 48.56
CA TYR A 3 -51.82 21.57 48.92
C TYR A 3 -51.37 20.30 48.20
N ILE A 4 -52.31 19.42 47.81
CA ILE A 4 -52.00 18.15 47.14
C ILE A 4 -51.59 18.39 45.69
N SER A 5 -52.22 19.35 45.00
CA SER A 5 -51.85 19.74 43.64
C SER A 5 -50.50 20.47 43.58
N ALA A 6 -50.21 21.33 44.57
CA ALA A 6 -48.92 22.02 44.67
C ALA A 6 -47.75 21.04 44.90
N LEU A 7 -47.95 20.04 45.77
CA LEU A 7 -46.95 18.99 46.03
C LEU A 7 -46.69 18.12 44.78
N ALA A 8 -47.75 17.77 44.05
CA ALA A 8 -47.63 17.02 42.79
C ALA A 8 -46.90 17.82 41.70
N MET A 9 -47.09 19.14 41.66
CA MET A 9 -46.41 20.02 40.71
C MET A 9 -44.91 20.14 41.02
N LEU A 10 -44.55 20.27 42.30
CA LEU A 10 -43.16 20.30 42.76
C LEU A 10 -42.44 18.98 42.45
N PHE A 11 -43.12 17.85 42.66
CA PHE A 11 -42.58 16.52 42.38
C PHE A 11 -42.32 16.31 40.88
N ARG A 12 -43.21 16.79 39.99
CA ARG A 12 -42.99 16.76 38.54
C ARG A 12 -41.80 17.61 38.11
N LEU A 13 -41.63 18.78 38.74
CA LEU A 13 -40.53 19.69 38.46
C LEU A 13 -39.19 19.09 38.90
N LEU A 14 -39.17 18.40 40.05
CA LEU A 14 -38.01 17.68 40.56
C LEU A 14 -37.64 16.47 39.69
N LEU A 15 -38.64 15.73 39.20
CA LEU A 15 -38.45 14.63 38.24
C LEU A 15 -37.87 15.12 36.90
N ALA A 16 -38.36 16.24 36.38
CA ALA A 16 -37.84 16.85 35.16
C ALA A 16 -36.39 17.34 35.34
N LEU A 17 -36.06 17.89 36.52
CA LEU A 17 -34.71 18.33 36.85
C LEU A 17 -33.74 17.14 36.96
N CYS A 18 -34.17 16.03 37.56
CA CYS A 18 -33.40 14.79 37.58
C CYS A 18 -33.17 14.23 36.17
N PHE A 19 -34.17 14.30 35.29
CA PHE A 19 -34.03 13.84 33.89
C PHE A 19 -33.01 14.68 33.09
N LEU A 20 -32.91 15.98 33.39
CA LEU A 20 -31.92 16.88 32.79
C LEU A 20 -30.51 16.70 33.39
N ALA A 21 -30.41 16.27 34.66
CA ALA A 21 -29.12 15.98 35.31
C ALA A 21 -28.51 14.64 34.86
N VAL A 22 -29.32 13.73 34.30
CA VAL A 22 -28.86 12.49 33.64
C VAL A 22 -28.53 12.80 32.17
N GLN A 23 -27.61 13.72 31.92
CA GLN A 23 -26.98 13.83 30.61
C GLN A 23 -25.95 12.70 30.48
N PRO A 24 -26.02 11.86 29.41
CA PRO A 24 -25.06 10.80 29.22
C PRO A 24 -23.67 11.41 28.99
N GLY A 25 -22.71 10.92 29.77
CA GLY A 25 -21.37 11.47 29.86
C GLY A 25 -20.60 11.46 28.54
N ILE A 26 -19.73 12.46 28.41
CA ILE A 26 -18.46 12.46 27.68
C ILE A 26 -18.52 11.69 26.36
N THR A 27 -18.94 12.39 25.30
CA THR A 27 -18.73 11.93 23.93
C THR A 27 -17.23 11.79 23.68
N LYS A 28 -16.72 10.56 23.78
CA LYS A 28 -15.34 10.24 23.41
C LYS A 28 -15.25 10.25 21.89
N ALA A 29 -14.80 11.36 21.33
CA ALA A 29 -14.37 11.41 19.94
C ALA A 29 -13.14 10.50 19.79
N LYS A 30 -13.33 9.33 19.18
CA LYS A 30 -12.23 8.44 18.78
C LYS A 30 -11.78 8.87 17.39
N ILE A 31 -10.51 9.22 17.23
CA ILE A 31 -9.91 9.44 15.91
C ILE A 31 -10.16 8.18 15.09
N VAL A 32 -11.00 8.30 14.06
CA VAL A 32 -11.52 7.15 13.30
C VAL A 32 -10.43 6.52 12.46
N ASP A 33 -9.56 7.34 11.86
CA ASP A 33 -8.42 6.83 11.11
C ASP A 33 -7.30 7.86 11.04
N ARG A 34 -6.05 7.40 11.17
CA ARG A 34 -4.86 8.27 11.07
C ARG A 34 -4.31 8.15 9.66
N VAL A 35 -4.03 9.27 9.01
CA VAL A 35 -3.36 9.25 7.70
C VAL A 35 -1.86 9.00 7.89
N VAL A 36 -1.31 8.03 7.18
CA VAL A 36 0.12 7.68 7.22
C VAL A 36 0.89 8.28 6.05
N ALA A 37 0.24 8.47 4.90
CA ALA A 37 0.84 9.10 3.74
C ALA A 37 -0.21 9.70 2.79
N TYR A 38 0.22 10.64 1.95
CA TYR A 38 -0.55 11.20 0.84
C TYR A 38 0.19 10.97 -0.48
N VAL A 39 -0.59 10.72 -1.54
CA VAL A 39 -0.11 10.66 -2.93
C VAL A 39 -1.04 11.52 -3.78
N GLY A 40 -0.71 12.80 -3.96
CA GLY A 40 -1.62 13.81 -4.48
C GLY A 40 -2.81 13.99 -3.54
N TYR A 41 -4.03 13.81 -4.05
CA TYR A 41 -5.28 13.94 -3.27
C TYR A 41 -5.72 12.64 -2.58
N ASP A 42 -5.02 11.52 -2.79
CA ASP A 42 -5.37 10.25 -2.17
C ASP A 42 -4.56 10.04 -0.88
N ALA A 43 -5.27 9.77 0.21
CA ALA A 43 -4.69 9.42 1.50
C ALA A 43 -4.52 7.90 1.63
N ILE A 44 -3.42 7.49 2.22
CA ILE A 44 -3.19 6.13 2.72
C ILE A 44 -3.37 6.19 4.23
N THR A 45 -4.28 5.39 4.75
CA THR A 45 -4.62 5.41 6.18
C THR A 45 -3.87 4.34 6.98
N TYR A 46 -3.99 4.41 8.30
CA TYR A 46 -3.40 3.43 9.19
C TYR A 46 -4.06 2.06 9.01
N VAL A 47 -5.37 2.03 8.75
CA VAL A 47 -6.10 0.79 8.42
C VAL A 47 -5.52 0.15 7.16
N ASP A 48 -5.34 0.93 6.08
CA ASP A 48 -4.71 0.43 4.84
C ASP A 48 -3.33 -0.20 5.10
N LEU A 49 -2.54 0.45 5.97
CA LEU A 49 -1.22 -0.02 6.35
C LEU A 49 -1.28 -1.34 7.13
N THR A 50 -2.13 -1.43 8.15
CA THR A 50 -2.26 -2.64 8.96
C THR A 50 -2.80 -3.81 8.15
N GLU A 51 -3.83 -3.60 7.33
CA GLU A 51 -4.37 -4.64 6.45
C GLU A 51 -3.31 -5.13 5.45
N PHE A 52 -2.50 -4.22 4.93
CA PHE A 52 -1.40 -4.57 4.05
C PHE A 52 -0.34 -5.42 4.77
N ILE A 53 0.10 -5.02 5.96
CA ILE A 53 1.09 -5.78 6.75
C ILE A 53 0.55 -7.17 7.09
N GLU A 54 -0.71 -7.28 7.53
CA GLU A 54 -1.35 -8.56 7.81
C GLU A 54 -1.43 -9.45 6.56
N LYS A 55 -1.78 -8.87 5.40
CA LYS A 55 -1.80 -9.60 4.12
C LYS A 55 -0.40 -10.13 3.75
N MET A 56 0.66 -9.39 4.07
CA MET A 56 2.04 -9.82 3.83
C MET A 56 2.48 -10.89 4.84
N HIS A 57 2.12 -10.74 6.11
CA HIS A 57 2.40 -11.74 7.15
C HIS A 57 1.73 -13.09 6.85
N LYS A 58 0.47 -13.07 6.38
CA LYS A 58 -0.24 -14.27 5.89
C LYS A 58 0.46 -14.96 4.71
N LYS A 59 1.33 -14.24 3.99
CA LYS A 59 2.17 -14.77 2.90
C LYS A 59 3.58 -15.16 3.37
N GLY A 60 3.85 -15.13 4.68
CA GLY A 60 5.16 -15.43 5.26
C GLY A 60 6.20 -14.32 5.08
N ILE A 61 5.77 -13.10 4.75
CA ILE A 61 6.66 -11.96 4.54
C ILE A 61 6.50 -11.00 5.72
N ASP A 62 7.51 -10.92 6.56
CA ASP A 62 7.59 -9.90 7.61
C ASP A 62 8.15 -8.59 7.01
N ILE A 63 7.42 -7.50 7.19
CA ILE A 63 7.75 -6.19 6.60
C ILE A 63 7.58 -5.09 7.63
N LYS A 64 8.58 -4.23 7.75
CA LYS A 64 8.55 -3.10 8.67
C LYS A 64 7.48 -2.08 8.23
N PRO A 65 6.78 -1.40 9.15
CA PRO A 65 5.73 -0.43 8.79
C PRO A 65 6.20 0.66 7.80
N ARG A 66 7.43 1.17 7.97
CA ARG A 66 8.01 2.17 7.05
C ARG A 66 8.19 1.64 5.62
N GLU A 67 8.56 0.37 5.48
CA GLU A 67 8.73 -0.28 4.18
C GLU A 67 7.37 -0.62 3.55
N ALA A 68 6.41 -1.02 4.38
CA ALA A 68 5.04 -1.26 3.99
C ALA A 68 4.37 0.01 3.41
N VAL A 69 4.48 1.16 4.08
CA VAL A 69 3.97 2.45 3.55
C VAL A 69 4.63 2.80 2.23
N LYS A 70 5.96 2.68 2.12
CA LYS A 70 6.68 2.93 0.86
C LYS A 70 6.15 2.04 -0.27
N THR A 71 5.83 0.79 0.05
CA THR A 71 5.25 -0.17 -0.90
C THR A 71 3.82 0.22 -1.30
N LEU A 72 2.98 0.63 -0.35
CA LEU A 72 1.63 1.13 -0.61
C LEU A 72 1.64 2.38 -1.50
N VAL A 73 2.50 3.35 -1.21
CA VAL A 73 2.70 4.54 -2.05
C VAL A 73 3.07 4.15 -3.48
N ASN A 74 4.05 3.25 -3.63
CA ASN A 74 4.48 2.76 -4.94
C ASN A 74 3.33 2.11 -5.72
N ARG A 75 2.55 1.26 -5.03
CA ARG A 75 1.39 0.56 -5.62
C ARG A 75 0.33 1.56 -6.06
N LEU A 76 0.01 2.55 -5.22
CA LEU A 76 -0.97 3.58 -5.53
C LEU A 76 -0.59 4.40 -6.77
N ILE A 77 0.69 4.77 -6.91
CA ILE A 77 1.20 5.45 -8.11
C ILE A 77 0.97 4.60 -9.37
N PHE A 78 1.31 3.30 -9.33
CA PHE A 78 1.06 2.41 -10.48
C PHE A 78 -0.42 2.27 -10.82
N ILE A 79 -1.29 2.14 -9.81
CA ILE A 79 -2.74 2.04 -10.00
C ILE A 79 -3.27 3.31 -10.69
N LYS A 80 -2.82 4.50 -10.25
CA LYS A 80 -3.21 5.77 -10.86
C LYS A 80 -2.80 5.84 -12.32
N GLU A 81 -1.55 5.50 -12.62
CA GLU A 81 -1.06 5.50 -14.00
C GLU A 81 -1.77 4.47 -14.89
N ALA A 82 -2.07 3.29 -14.35
CA ALA A 82 -2.85 2.28 -15.05
C ALA A 82 -4.26 2.77 -15.38
N ARG A 83 -4.93 3.39 -14.41
CA ARG A 83 -6.27 3.98 -14.59
C ARG A 83 -6.26 5.17 -15.56
N ARG A 84 -5.18 5.98 -15.57
CA ARG A 84 -4.99 7.07 -16.54
C ARG A 84 -4.95 6.55 -17.98
N LEU A 85 -4.40 5.35 -18.18
CA LEU A 85 -4.41 4.63 -19.46
C LEU A 85 -5.70 3.85 -19.71
N ARG A 86 -6.72 4.00 -18.86
CA ARG A 86 -8.01 3.28 -18.92
C ARG A 86 -7.85 1.76 -18.93
N LEU A 87 -6.81 1.24 -18.29
CA LEU A 87 -6.62 -0.20 -18.13
C LEU A 87 -7.65 -0.76 -17.15
N GLN A 88 -8.18 -1.93 -17.49
CA GLN A 88 -9.11 -2.70 -16.65
C GLN A 88 -8.50 -4.06 -16.30
N ALA A 89 -8.74 -4.50 -15.07
CA ALA A 89 -8.33 -5.80 -14.54
C ALA A 89 -9.25 -6.20 -13.37
N SER A 90 -9.22 -7.47 -12.97
CA SER A 90 -10.07 -8.03 -11.90
C SER A 90 -9.75 -7.45 -10.52
N ASN A 91 -8.51 -7.05 -10.26
CA ASN A 91 -8.09 -6.43 -9.00
C ASN A 91 -6.88 -5.51 -9.22
N ASN A 92 -6.50 -4.77 -8.18
CA ASN A 92 -5.39 -3.82 -8.22
C ASN A 92 -4.02 -4.49 -8.53
N ASP A 93 -3.79 -5.72 -8.05
CA ASP A 93 -2.52 -6.44 -8.33
C ASP A 93 -2.41 -6.77 -9.83
N ALA A 94 -3.48 -7.30 -10.42
CA ALA A 94 -3.56 -7.57 -11.85
C ALA A 94 -3.49 -6.29 -12.70
N LEU A 95 -4.05 -5.17 -12.20
CA LEU A 95 -3.99 -3.88 -12.88
C LEU A 95 -2.56 -3.33 -12.95
N ILE A 96 -1.81 -3.42 -11.85
CA ILE A 96 -0.40 -3.04 -11.80
C ILE A 96 0.41 -3.92 -12.76
N GLN A 97 0.18 -5.24 -12.73
CA GLN A 97 0.87 -6.18 -13.63
C GLN A 97 0.63 -5.82 -15.10
N LYS A 98 -0.63 -5.58 -15.48
CA LYS A 98 -1.01 -5.15 -16.84
C LYS A 98 -0.31 -3.86 -17.26
N TYR A 99 -0.18 -2.90 -16.35
CA TYR A 99 0.56 -1.67 -16.62
C TYR A 99 2.04 -1.94 -16.88
N ILE A 100 2.68 -2.78 -16.05
CA ILE A 100 4.09 -3.16 -16.23
C ILE A 100 4.29 -3.86 -17.57
N ASP A 101 3.42 -4.80 -17.92
CA ASP A 101 3.49 -5.57 -19.16
C ASP A 101 3.34 -4.69 -20.42
N ILE A 102 2.58 -3.59 -20.34
CA ILE A 102 2.37 -2.68 -21.48
C ILE A 102 3.42 -1.57 -21.53
N LYS A 103 3.81 -0.99 -20.39
CA LYS A 103 4.61 0.24 -20.34
C LYS A 103 6.09 0.04 -20.06
N ILE A 104 6.47 -1.08 -19.44
CA ILE A 104 7.84 -1.28 -18.95
C ILE A 104 8.45 -2.50 -19.62
N LYS A 105 7.80 -3.65 -19.52
CA LYS A 105 8.29 -4.94 -20.01
C LYS A 105 8.71 -4.93 -21.50
N PRO A 106 8.01 -4.27 -22.44
CA PRO A 106 8.39 -4.27 -23.85
C PRO A 106 9.75 -3.62 -24.14
N PHE A 107 10.26 -2.81 -23.20
CA PHE A 107 11.56 -2.15 -23.32
C PHE A 107 12.69 -2.92 -22.62
N VAL A 108 12.39 -4.11 -22.07
CA VAL A 108 13.36 -4.97 -21.39
C VAL A 108 13.68 -6.14 -22.30
N PHE A 109 14.88 -6.13 -22.86
CA PHE A 109 15.40 -7.21 -23.70
C PHE A 109 16.78 -7.63 -23.20
N ILE A 110 17.08 -8.93 -23.27
CA ILE A 110 18.38 -9.50 -22.92
C ILE A 110 19.03 -9.96 -24.22
N LYS A 111 20.19 -9.39 -24.53
CA LYS A 111 20.98 -9.85 -25.68
C LYS A 111 21.74 -11.12 -25.34
N ASP A 112 22.01 -11.95 -26.34
CA ASP A 112 22.77 -13.19 -26.15
C ASP A 112 24.18 -12.94 -25.61
N GLU A 113 24.81 -11.82 -25.96
CA GLU A 113 26.13 -11.47 -25.41
C GLU A 113 26.08 -11.20 -23.91
N GLU A 114 24.97 -10.65 -23.39
CA GLU A 114 24.76 -10.45 -21.94
C GLU A 114 24.66 -11.79 -21.20
N VAL A 115 23.98 -12.77 -21.81
CA VAL A 115 23.82 -14.13 -21.25
C VAL A 115 25.16 -14.86 -21.21
N LEU A 116 25.91 -14.81 -22.30
CA LEU A 116 27.23 -15.44 -22.40
C LEU A 116 28.24 -14.79 -21.44
N ALA A 117 28.22 -13.46 -21.32
CA ALA A 117 29.06 -12.75 -20.37
C ALA A 117 28.76 -13.16 -18.93
N TYR A 118 27.48 -13.23 -18.54
CA TYR A 118 27.09 -13.65 -17.19
C TYR A 118 27.52 -15.09 -16.88
N TYR A 119 27.36 -16.01 -17.84
CA TYR A 119 27.82 -17.40 -17.69
C TYR A 119 29.32 -17.47 -17.44
N LYS A 120 30.12 -16.74 -18.23
CA LYS A 120 31.60 -16.70 -18.09
C LYS A 120 32.04 -16.09 -16.76
N GLU A 121 31.38 -15.02 -16.33
CA GLU A 121 31.68 -14.34 -15.06
C GLU A 121 31.38 -15.20 -13.82
N HIS A 122 30.45 -16.15 -13.94
CA HIS A 122 30.00 -17.00 -12.83
C HIS A 122 30.29 -18.49 -13.08
N ILE A 123 31.27 -18.81 -13.93
CA ILE A 123 31.57 -20.20 -14.34
C ILE A 123 31.85 -21.11 -13.14
N ASP A 124 32.54 -20.58 -12.12
CA ASP A 124 32.90 -21.30 -10.90
C ASP A 124 31.67 -21.74 -10.08
N VAL A 125 30.58 -20.97 -10.17
CA VAL A 125 29.30 -21.28 -9.51
C VAL A 125 28.56 -22.39 -10.23
N PHE A 126 28.76 -22.51 -11.55
CA PHE A 126 28.03 -23.43 -12.41
C PHE A 126 28.64 -24.82 -12.54
N LYS A 127 29.83 -25.05 -11.96
CA LYS A 127 30.46 -26.38 -11.78
C LYS A 127 30.37 -27.23 -13.07
N ASP A 128 30.81 -26.67 -14.18
CA ASP A 128 30.91 -27.33 -15.50
C ASP A 128 29.59 -27.69 -16.20
N ARG A 129 28.43 -27.17 -15.74
CA ARG A 129 27.18 -27.32 -16.50
C ARG A 129 27.27 -26.57 -17.83
N PRO A 130 27.02 -27.23 -18.99
CA PRO A 130 27.15 -26.60 -20.31
C PRO A 130 26.27 -25.35 -20.48
N PHE A 131 26.79 -24.34 -21.20
CA PHE A 131 26.07 -23.09 -21.48
C PHE A 131 24.66 -23.32 -22.03
N GLU A 132 24.49 -24.26 -22.96
CA GLU A 132 23.19 -24.56 -23.58
C GLU A 132 22.13 -24.99 -22.56
N GLN A 133 22.52 -25.69 -21.49
CA GLN A 133 21.61 -26.11 -20.43
C GLN A 133 21.22 -24.95 -19.51
N LEU A 134 22.09 -23.94 -19.37
CA LEU A 134 21.87 -22.81 -18.47
C LEU A 134 21.36 -21.56 -19.17
N ARG A 135 21.41 -21.50 -20.51
CA ARG A 135 21.08 -20.31 -21.28
C ARG A 135 19.71 -19.75 -20.91
N GLU A 136 18.68 -20.59 -20.86
CA GLU A 136 17.32 -20.15 -20.50
C GLU A 136 17.22 -19.69 -19.04
N GLU A 137 17.85 -20.41 -18.11
CA GLU A 137 17.85 -20.06 -16.69
C GLU A 137 18.52 -18.71 -16.45
N ILE A 138 19.72 -18.51 -17.04
CA ILE A 138 20.46 -17.25 -16.98
C ILE A 138 19.66 -16.13 -17.63
N THR A 139 19.06 -16.38 -18.80
CA THR A 139 18.24 -15.39 -19.50
C THR A 139 17.08 -14.94 -18.61
N ARG A 140 16.38 -15.87 -17.96
CA ARG A 140 15.29 -15.56 -17.03
C ARG A 140 15.76 -14.70 -15.86
N VAL A 141 16.87 -15.08 -15.22
CA VAL A 141 17.44 -14.33 -14.08
C VAL A 141 17.85 -12.92 -14.51
N LEU A 142 18.55 -12.78 -15.64
CA LEU A 142 18.96 -11.49 -16.18
C LEU A 142 17.74 -10.63 -16.55
N PHE A 143 16.73 -11.23 -17.17
CA PHE A 143 15.49 -10.55 -17.52
C PHE A 143 14.77 -10.01 -16.27
N GLU A 144 14.59 -10.84 -15.23
CA GLU A 144 13.97 -10.41 -13.97
C GLU A 144 14.75 -9.29 -13.30
N LYS A 145 16.09 -9.39 -13.28
CA LYS A 145 16.96 -8.34 -12.73
C LYS A 145 16.81 -7.03 -13.49
N LYS A 146 16.83 -7.07 -14.81
CA LYS A 146 16.70 -5.89 -15.69
C LYS A 146 15.29 -5.29 -15.61
N LEU A 147 14.26 -6.12 -15.57
CA LEU A 147 12.87 -5.69 -15.39
C LEU A 147 12.68 -5.00 -14.03
N ASN A 148 13.17 -5.58 -12.95
CA ASN A 148 13.09 -4.97 -11.62
C ASN A 148 13.82 -3.62 -11.55
N ARG A 149 14.95 -3.48 -12.25
CA ARG A 149 15.65 -2.19 -12.39
C ARG A 149 14.81 -1.18 -13.18
N ALA A 150 14.26 -1.58 -14.32
CA ALA A 150 13.41 -0.73 -15.16
C ALA A 150 12.16 -0.25 -14.39
N ILE A 151 11.53 -1.13 -13.61
CA ILE A 151 10.40 -0.78 -12.73
C ILE A 151 10.81 0.29 -11.71
N LYS A 152 11.96 0.11 -11.02
CA LYS A 152 12.47 1.08 -10.03
C LYS A 152 12.77 2.44 -10.66
N GLU A 153 13.41 2.46 -11.82
CA GLU A 153 13.75 3.68 -12.55
C GLU A 153 12.49 4.40 -13.06
N HIS A 154 11.53 3.65 -13.60
CA HIS A 154 10.24 4.19 -14.03
C HIS A 154 9.46 4.79 -12.87
N LEU A 155 9.39 4.07 -11.75
CA LEU A 155 8.73 4.56 -10.54
C LEU A 155 9.40 5.82 -9.98
N LYS A 156 10.73 5.92 -10.04
CA LYS A 156 11.46 7.13 -9.66
C LYS A 156 11.06 8.33 -10.54
N LYS A 157 10.84 8.11 -11.83
CA LYS A 157 10.33 9.16 -12.75
C LYS A 157 8.90 9.54 -12.38
N LEU A 158 8.01 8.57 -12.21
CA LEU A 158 6.62 8.82 -11.83
C LEU A 158 6.51 9.59 -10.51
N LYS A 159 7.28 9.23 -9.49
CA LYS A 159 7.29 9.92 -8.19
C LYS A 159 7.60 11.41 -8.27
N ARG A 160 8.28 11.88 -9.31
CA ARG A 160 8.52 13.33 -9.52
C ARG A 160 7.28 14.07 -10.01
N SER A 161 6.33 13.35 -10.58
CA SER A 161 5.05 13.86 -11.07
C SER A 161 3.94 13.81 -10.03
N TYR A 162 4.17 13.19 -8.87
CA TYR A 162 3.21 13.09 -7.78
C TYR A 162 3.75 13.81 -6.56
N ASP A 163 2.90 14.59 -5.90
CA ASP A 163 3.19 15.09 -4.56
C ASP A 163 3.04 13.91 -3.57
N VAL A 164 4.12 13.55 -2.88
CA VAL A 164 4.15 12.41 -1.95
C VAL A 164 4.66 12.87 -0.61
N VAL A 165 3.77 12.82 0.39
CA VAL A 165 4.07 13.21 1.77
C VAL A 165 3.88 12.00 2.67
N ILE A 166 4.90 11.62 3.43
CA ILE A 166 4.82 10.54 4.42
C ILE A 166 4.85 11.16 5.81
N ILE A 167 3.83 10.87 6.63
CA ILE A 167 3.70 11.41 7.98
C ILE A 167 4.51 10.50 8.92
N LYS A 168 5.66 10.99 9.38
CA LYS A 168 6.60 10.20 10.19
C LYS A 168 6.03 9.83 11.56
N ASP A 169 5.22 10.71 12.14
CA ASP A 169 4.66 10.53 13.48
C ASP A 169 3.62 9.41 13.56
N ALA A 170 3.12 8.96 12.40
CA ALA A 170 2.16 7.87 12.29
C ALA A 170 2.83 6.47 12.14
N LEU A 171 4.17 6.41 12.16
CA LEU A 171 4.96 5.19 11.89
C LEU A 171 5.83 4.75 13.07
N ASN A 172 5.64 5.37 14.23
CA ASN A 172 6.30 5.02 15.49
C ASN A 172 5.36 4.22 16.38
#